data_AF-A0A059DZ97-F1
#
_entry.id   AF-A0A059DZ97-F1
#
_cell.length_a   1.000
_cell.length_b   1.000
_cell.length_c   1.000
_cell.angle_alpha   90.00
_cell.angle_beta   90.00
_cell.angle_gamma   90.00
#
_symmetry.space_group_name_H-M   'P 1'
#
loop_
_entity.id
_entity.type
_entity.pdbx_description
1 polymer ?
#
loop_
_entity_poly.entity_id
_entity_poly.type
_entity_poly.pdbx_seq_one_letter_code
_entity_poly.pdbx_strand_id
1 'polypeptide(L)'
;MKSAIIALSALIAIALPNAVAEDAPEPRNNPVQIMVLGTYHFGNPGLDLVNTEADDVLLPKRQAELETLADRLLEFHPTAIAIESIRRTDDALDPGFPDFTPDDLTRQRNESVQIGYRVAHAAGLDRVYAVDTQEGEISYFPFDRVEAFAERTNRQNEITSKIETIKAQAEAMMRDQATTPIAEMLAWQNEPGLIDEMHSGFYYGLLNMTDAEDNAGAALNYGWYARNAEIFANIAEISQPGDRILVIYGSGHNYWLRHFAEETPGFALVEPNPYLVD
;
A
#
# COMPACT_ATOMS: atom_id res chain seq x y z
N MET A 1 -3.46 32.59 -61.07
CA MET A 1 -4.74 32.02 -60.61
C MET A 1 -4.46 30.78 -59.78
N LYS A 2 -4.53 30.89 -58.46
CA LYS A 2 -4.89 29.82 -57.51
C LYS A 2 -5.38 30.54 -56.26
N SER A 3 -6.66 30.40 -56.02
CA SER A 3 -7.47 31.22 -55.12
C SER A 3 -7.15 30.94 -53.66
N ALA A 4 -7.15 32.02 -52.87
CA ALA A 4 -7.15 32.01 -51.42
C ALA A 4 -8.46 31.42 -50.89
N ILE A 5 -8.37 30.53 -49.91
CA ILE A 5 -9.49 30.16 -49.05
C ILE A 5 -9.28 30.92 -47.74
N ILE A 6 -10.02 32.03 -47.60
CA ILE A 6 -10.15 32.76 -46.34
C ILE A 6 -11.23 31.99 -45.55
N ALA A 7 -10.81 31.26 -44.52
CA ALA A 7 -11.73 30.68 -43.56
C ALA A 7 -12.26 31.80 -42.66
N LEU A 8 -13.53 32.15 -42.85
CA LEU A 8 -14.26 33.11 -42.03
C LEU A 8 -14.65 32.42 -40.72
N SER A 9 -13.90 32.67 -39.65
CA SER A 9 -14.24 32.21 -38.30
C SER A 9 -15.50 32.95 -37.82
N ALA A 10 -16.64 32.28 -37.86
CA ALA A 10 -17.85 32.75 -37.20
C ALA A 10 -17.68 32.58 -35.68
N LEU A 11 -17.48 33.69 -34.97
CA LEU A 11 -17.62 33.76 -33.52
C LEU A 11 -19.10 33.56 -33.18
N ILE A 12 -19.47 32.32 -32.85
CA ILE A 12 -20.72 32.03 -32.16
C ILE A 12 -20.47 32.39 -30.69
N ALA A 13 -20.99 33.53 -30.26
CA ALA A 13 -21.10 33.85 -28.83
C ALA A 13 -22.14 32.91 -28.23
N ILE A 14 -21.69 31.77 -27.69
CA ILE A 14 -22.51 30.91 -26.86
C ILE A 14 -22.69 31.65 -25.54
N ALA A 15 -23.91 32.15 -25.31
CA ALA A 15 -24.32 32.57 -23.99
C ALA A 15 -24.31 31.32 -23.10
N LEU A 16 -23.23 31.11 -22.35
CA LEU A 16 -23.17 30.08 -21.32
C LEU A 16 -24.25 30.45 -20.29
N PRO A 17 -25.23 29.56 -20.01
CA PRO A 17 -26.02 29.74 -18.80
C PRO A 17 -25.02 29.81 -17.64
N ASN A 18 -25.23 30.73 -16.71
CA ASN A 18 -24.50 30.78 -15.45
C ASN A 18 -24.60 29.38 -14.84
N ALA A 19 -23.55 28.57 -15.02
CA ALA A 19 -23.36 27.38 -14.22
C ALA A 19 -23.23 27.92 -12.82
N VAL A 20 -24.28 27.72 -12.02
CA VAL A 20 -24.14 27.72 -10.57
C VAL A 20 -23.00 26.74 -10.35
N ALA A 21 -21.85 27.26 -9.88
CA ALA A 21 -20.80 26.39 -9.40
C ALA A 21 -21.48 25.47 -8.40
N GLU A 22 -21.57 24.18 -8.73
CA GLU A 22 -21.87 23.18 -7.71
C GLU A 22 -20.84 23.44 -6.61
N ASP A 23 -21.33 23.82 -5.42
CA ASP A 23 -20.47 23.95 -4.26
C ASP A 23 -19.64 22.67 -4.18
N ALA A 24 -18.32 22.83 -4.12
CA ALA A 24 -17.44 21.70 -3.82
C ALA A 24 -18.04 20.98 -2.61
N PRO A 25 -18.15 19.64 -2.62
CA PRO A 25 -18.81 18.91 -1.55
C PRO A 25 -18.23 19.38 -0.22
N GLU A 26 -19.09 19.87 0.68
CA GLU A 26 -18.61 20.35 1.97
C GLU A 26 -17.76 19.25 2.62
N PRO A 27 -16.60 19.59 3.21
CA PRO A 27 -15.74 18.62 3.85
C PRO A 27 -16.59 17.82 4.84
N ARG A 28 -16.57 16.49 4.68
CA ARG A 28 -17.32 15.59 5.55
C ARG A 28 -16.95 15.94 6.99
N ASN A 29 -17.95 16.29 7.81
CA ASN A 29 -17.75 16.69 9.20
C ASN A 29 -17.02 15.63 10.06
N ASN A 30 -16.80 14.41 9.54
CA ASN A 30 -15.94 13.36 10.08
C ASN A 30 -15.24 12.62 8.93
N PRO A 31 -13.98 12.95 8.57
CA PRO A 31 -13.25 12.19 7.56
C PRO A 31 -13.00 10.75 8.03
N VAL A 32 -12.82 9.83 7.08
CA VAL A 32 -12.35 8.48 7.36
C VAL A 32 -10.86 8.54 7.65
N GLN A 33 -10.43 8.04 8.81
CA GLN A 33 -9.01 7.98 9.16
C GLN A 33 -8.42 6.66 8.70
N ILE A 34 -7.35 6.70 7.92
CA ILE A 34 -6.64 5.52 7.43
C ILE A 34 -5.27 5.49 8.08
N MET A 35 -4.95 4.41 8.78
CA MET A 35 -3.60 4.12 9.24
C MET A 35 -3.01 2.99 8.40
N VAL A 36 -1.98 3.30 7.61
CA VAL A 36 -1.28 2.31 6.78
C VAL A 36 -0.09 1.75 7.54
N LEU A 37 -0.23 0.52 8.05
CA LEU A 37 0.83 -0.23 8.70
C LEU A 37 1.48 -1.18 7.69
N GLY A 38 2.58 -0.71 7.09
CA GLY A 38 3.47 -1.52 6.26
C GLY A 38 4.22 -2.56 7.08
N THR A 39 4.32 -3.77 6.55
CA THR A 39 5.01 -4.90 7.19
C THR A 39 6.11 -5.46 6.30
N TYR A 40 6.92 -6.36 6.87
CA TYR A 40 7.96 -7.11 6.18
C TYR A 40 7.52 -8.54 5.81
N HIS A 41 6.21 -8.80 5.74
CA HIS A 41 5.60 -10.11 5.51
C HIS A 41 6.12 -11.19 6.47
N PHE A 42 5.51 -11.30 7.65
CA PHE A 42 5.94 -12.25 8.69
C PHE A 42 5.92 -13.70 8.21
N GLY A 43 4.98 -14.03 7.33
CA GLY A 43 4.87 -15.35 6.71
C GLY A 43 5.81 -15.57 5.53
N ASN A 44 6.47 -14.52 5.03
CA ASN A 44 7.28 -14.45 3.81
C ASN A 44 6.80 -15.41 2.71
N PRO A 45 5.76 -15.03 1.94
CA PRO A 45 5.20 -15.90 0.91
C PRO A 45 6.12 -16.09 -0.30
N GLY A 46 7.28 -15.41 -0.36
CA GLY A 46 8.24 -15.55 -1.46
C GLY A 46 7.86 -14.79 -2.74
N LEU A 47 6.96 -13.81 -2.63
CA LEU A 47 6.38 -13.11 -3.79
C LEU A 47 7.06 -11.78 -4.13
N ASP A 48 7.94 -11.30 -3.25
CA ASP A 48 8.66 -10.04 -3.47
C ASP A 48 9.89 -10.23 -4.35
N LEU A 49 10.38 -9.12 -4.94
CA LEU A 49 11.64 -9.11 -5.69
C LEU A 49 12.84 -9.47 -4.79
N VAL A 50 12.78 -9.09 -3.52
CA VAL A 50 13.78 -9.40 -2.49
C VAL A 50 13.05 -9.97 -1.29
N ASN A 51 13.23 -11.28 -1.05
CA ASN A 51 12.65 -11.98 0.09
C ASN A 51 13.72 -12.25 1.16
N THR A 52 13.33 -12.13 2.43
CA THR A 52 14.22 -12.32 3.60
C THR A 52 13.63 -13.32 4.58
N GLU A 53 14.44 -14.19 5.19
CA GLU A 53 13.95 -15.06 6.27
C GLU A 53 13.64 -14.23 7.52
N ALA A 54 12.36 -14.10 7.87
CA ALA A 54 11.94 -13.45 9.10
C ALA A 54 12.13 -14.36 10.32
N ASP A 55 12.46 -13.78 11.47
CA ASP A 55 12.44 -14.48 12.76
C ASP A 55 11.04 -15.07 13.05
N ASP A 56 11.00 -16.19 13.78
CA ASP A 56 9.76 -16.93 13.99
C ASP A 56 8.85 -16.18 14.98
N VAL A 57 7.84 -15.52 14.42
CA VAL A 57 6.84 -14.74 15.18
C VAL A 57 6.04 -15.59 16.18
N LEU A 58 6.06 -16.92 16.07
CA LEU A 58 5.37 -17.81 17.00
C LEU A 58 6.13 -17.99 18.34
N LEU A 59 7.39 -17.54 18.43
CA LEU A 59 8.17 -17.65 19.66
C LEU A 59 7.54 -16.83 20.80
N PRO A 60 7.60 -17.28 22.07
CA PRO A 60 6.97 -16.60 23.19
C PRO A 60 7.36 -15.12 23.35
N LYS A 61 8.65 -14.79 23.11
CA LYS A 61 9.13 -13.41 23.11
C LYS A 61 8.38 -12.55 22.08
N ARG A 62 8.23 -13.07 20.85
CA ARG A 62 7.56 -12.36 19.75
C ARG A 62 6.07 -12.24 19.97
N GLN A 63 5.43 -13.27 20.54
CA GLN A 63 4.02 -13.18 20.91
C GLN A 63 3.77 -12.08 21.96
N ALA A 64 4.66 -11.92 22.95
CA ALA A 64 4.56 -10.83 23.93
C ALA A 64 4.78 -9.44 23.29
N GLU A 65 5.74 -9.32 22.37
CA GLU A 65 5.94 -8.09 21.59
C GLU A 65 4.71 -7.74 20.75
N LEU A 66 4.11 -8.73 20.10
CA LEU A 66 2.96 -8.56 19.24
C LEU A 66 1.65 -8.32 20.02
N GLU A 67 1.54 -8.81 21.26
CA GLU A 67 0.48 -8.45 22.20
C GLU A 67 0.61 -6.98 22.61
N THR A 68 1.81 -6.55 23.01
CA THR A 68 2.09 -5.14 23.34
C THR A 68 1.83 -4.21 22.14
N LEU A 69 2.22 -4.64 20.94
CA LEU A 69 1.93 -3.91 19.70
C LEU A 69 0.42 -3.77 19.49
N ALA A 70 -0.35 -4.86 19.67
CA ALA A 70 -1.80 -4.81 19.52
C ALA A 70 -2.43 -3.82 20.51
N ASP A 71 -1.98 -3.80 21.77
CA ASP A 71 -2.45 -2.84 22.77
C ASP A 71 -2.22 -1.39 22.35
N ARG A 72 -1.04 -1.07 21.78
CA ARG A 72 -0.77 0.28 21.27
C ARG A 72 -1.61 0.63 20.04
N LEU A 73 -1.80 -0.32 19.12
CA LEU A 73 -2.68 -0.11 17.96
C LEU A 73 -4.15 0.07 18.36
N LEU A 74 -4.59 -0.45 19.52
CA LEU A 74 -5.92 -0.19 20.06
C LEU A 74 -6.11 1.27 20.53
N GLU A 75 -5.04 2.03 20.76
CA GLU A 75 -5.11 3.47 21.09
C GLU A 75 -5.53 4.33 19.89
N PHE A 76 -5.30 3.85 18.67
CA PHE A 76 -5.93 4.43 17.47
C PHE A 76 -7.45 4.20 17.47
N HIS A 77 -7.90 3.24 18.27
CA HIS A 77 -9.25 2.73 18.31
C HIS A 77 -9.67 2.29 16.90
N PRO A 78 -9.25 1.18 16.32
CA PRO A 78 -9.76 0.80 14.99
C PRO A 78 -11.30 0.57 15.02
N THR A 79 -12.01 0.95 13.97
CA THR A 79 -13.43 0.57 13.73
C THR A 79 -13.55 -0.52 12.67
N ALA A 80 -12.52 -0.71 11.87
CA ALA A 80 -12.38 -1.80 10.91
C ALA A 80 -10.88 -2.07 10.67
N ILE A 81 -10.58 -3.27 10.18
CA ILE A 81 -9.24 -3.68 9.72
C ILE A 81 -9.34 -3.97 8.22
N ALA A 82 -8.35 -3.55 7.44
CA ALA A 82 -8.18 -3.95 6.05
C ALA A 82 -6.87 -4.72 5.90
N ILE A 83 -6.89 -5.88 5.27
CA ILE A 83 -5.74 -6.78 5.15
C ILE A 83 -5.40 -7.12 3.70
N GLU A 84 -4.13 -7.47 3.46
CA GLU A 84 -3.63 -8.00 2.20
C GLU A 84 -4.13 -9.42 1.92
N SER A 85 -5.41 -9.51 1.59
CA SER A 85 -6.12 -10.72 1.19
C SER A 85 -6.99 -10.37 0.00
N ILE A 86 -7.03 -11.25 -1.00
CA ILE A 86 -7.82 -11.02 -2.22
C ILE A 86 -9.30 -10.97 -1.85
N ARG A 87 -9.97 -9.88 -2.21
CA ARG A 87 -11.42 -9.75 -2.09
C ARG A 87 -12.11 -10.83 -2.92
N ARG A 88 -12.92 -11.67 -2.26
CA ARG A 88 -13.66 -12.78 -2.90
C ARG A 88 -15.18 -12.65 -2.76
N THR A 89 -15.65 -11.67 -2.01
CA THR A 89 -17.05 -11.46 -1.67
C THR A 89 -17.46 -10.01 -1.91
N ASP A 90 -18.75 -9.80 -2.15
CA ASP A 90 -19.31 -8.46 -2.38
C ASP A 90 -19.19 -7.57 -1.15
N ASP A 91 -19.30 -8.13 0.05
CA ASP A 91 -19.13 -7.42 1.33
C ASP A 91 -17.66 -7.17 1.72
N ALA A 92 -16.72 -7.72 0.94
CA ALA A 92 -15.29 -7.73 1.17
C ALA A 92 -14.84 -8.27 2.52
N LEU A 93 -15.72 -8.90 3.31
CA LEU A 93 -15.35 -9.47 4.60
C LEU A 93 -14.36 -10.61 4.37
N ASP A 94 -13.28 -10.61 5.14
CA ASP A 94 -12.32 -11.70 5.08
C ASP A 94 -12.94 -12.96 5.70
N PRO A 95 -13.00 -14.08 4.95
CA PRO A 95 -13.69 -15.29 5.41
C PRO A 95 -12.94 -16.03 6.51
N GLY A 96 -11.66 -15.72 6.76
CA GLY A 96 -10.86 -16.36 7.79
C GLY A 96 -11.10 -15.78 9.19
N PHE A 97 -11.53 -14.53 9.28
CA PHE A 97 -11.71 -13.87 10.58
C PHE A 97 -12.86 -14.43 11.45
N PRO A 98 -14.05 -14.78 10.92
CA PRO A 98 -15.14 -15.32 11.75
C PRO A 98 -14.79 -16.60 12.51
N ASP A 99 -13.86 -17.40 11.98
CA ASP A 99 -13.40 -18.66 12.60
C ASP A 99 -12.14 -18.47 13.46
N PHE A 100 -11.59 -17.25 13.52
CA PHE A 100 -10.37 -16.96 14.26
C PHE A 100 -10.53 -17.20 15.76
N THR A 101 -9.53 -17.85 16.34
CA THR A 101 -9.38 -18.01 17.78
C THR A 101 -7.98 -17.57 18.21
N PRO A 102 -7.77 -17.14 19.47
CA PRO A 102 -6.43 -16.82 19.97
C PRO A 102 -5.40 -17.94 19.81
N ASP A 103 -5.85 -19.19 19.72
CA ASP A 103 -5.01 -20.38 19.50
C ASP A 103 -4.40 -20.42 18.09
N ASP A 104 -5.01 -19.75 17.10
CA ASP A 104 -4.43 -19.57 15.76
C ASP A 104 -3.12 -18.78 15.77
N LEU A 105 -2.95 -17.87 16.73
CA LEU A 105 -1.72 -17.10 16.92
C LEU A 105 -0.50 -17.99 17.25
N THR A 106 -0.74 -19.24 17.67
CA THR A 106 0.33 -20.22 17.94
C THR A 106 0.76 -21.02 16.71
N ARG A 107 0.07 -20.85 15.57
CA ARG A 107 0.29 -21.66 14.35
C ARG A 107 0.48 -20.83 13.09
N GLN A 108 -0.20 -19.70 13.00
CA GLN A 108 -0.27 -18.90 11.79
C GLN A 108 0.75 -17.76 11.85
N ARG A 109 1.68 -17.71 10.89
CA ARG A 109 2.74 -16.67 10.86
C ARG A 109 2.31 -15.39 10.15
N ASN A 110 1.21 -15.41 9.41
CA ASN A 110 0.77 -14.29 8.59
C ASN A 110 0.42 -13.06 9.43
N GLU A 111 0.88 -11.89 9.02
CA GLU A 111 0.65 -10.57 9.64
C GLU A 111 -0.84 -10.19 9.73
N SER A 112 -1.66 -10.62 8.77
CA SER A 112 -3.11 -10.45 8.82
C SER A 112 -3.71 -11.12 10.05
N VAL A 113 -3.13 -12.25 10.48
CA VAL A 113 -3.54 -12.98 11.68
C VAL A 113 -2.84 -12.43 12.92
N GLN A 114 -1.51 -12.32 12.85
CA GLN A 114 -0.65 -11.91 13.96
C GLN A 114 -0.83 -10.45 14.37
N ILE A 115 -1.37 -9.59 13.52
CA ILE A 115 -1.70 -8.20 13.85
C ILE A 115 -3.19 -7.98 13.62
N GLY A 116 -3.68 -8.20 12.40
CA GLY A 116 -5.05 -7.82 12.00
C GLY A 116 -6.14 -8.50 12.83
N TYR A 117 -6.18 -9.83 12.82
CA TYR A 117 -7.17 -10.59 13.58
C TYR A 117 -6.98 -10.41 15.09
N ARG A 118 -5.72 -10.33 15.58
CA ARG A 118 -5.47 -10.06 17.00
C ARG A 118 -6.11 -8.73 17.42
N VAL A 119 -5.85 -7.65 16.69
CA VAL A 119 -6.39 -6.31 17.01
C VAL A 119 -7.92 -6.30 16.87
N ALA A 120 -8.46 -6.87 15.78
CA ALA A 120 -9.91 -6.96 15.59
C ALA A 120 -10.61 -7.71 16.72
N HIS A 121 -10.08 -8.88 17.10
CA HIS A 121 -10.61 -9.69 18.19
C HIS A 121 -10.53 -8.96 19.54
N ALA A 122 -9.40 -8.30 19.84
CA ALA A 122 -9.23 -7.55 21.09
C ALA A 122 -10.17 -6.32 21.17
N ALA A 123 -10.44 -5.68 20.03
CA ALA A 123 -11.39 -4.57 19.92
C ALA A 123 -12.87 -5.02 19.85
N GLY A 124 -13.14 -6.32 19.68
CA GLY A 124 -14.50 -6.84 19.49
C GLY A 124 -15.13 -6.42 18.15
N LEU A 125 -14.31 -6.24 17.10
CA LEU A 125 -14.75 -5.89 15.76
C LEU A 125 -15.18 -7.13 14.99
N ASP A 126 -16.18 -6.98 14.13
CA ASP A 126 -16.60 -7.95 13.10
C ASP A 126 -16.20 -7.52 11.67
N ARG A 127 -15.63 -6.32 11.53
CA ARG A 127 -15.27 -5.67 10.27
C ARG A 127 -13.78 -5.85 9.93
N VAL A 128 -13.42 -7.06 9.50
CA VAL A 128 -12.11 -7.34 8.89
C VAL A 128 -12.30 -7.57 7.40
N TYR A 129 -11.67 -6.73 6.58
CA TYR A 129 -11.89 -6.70 5.14
C TYR A 129 -10.66 -7.19 4.37
N ALA A 130 -10.90 -8.06 3.39
CA ALA A 130 -9.95 -8.43 2.34
C ALA A 130 -10.01 -7.37 1.22
N VAL A 131 -8.93 -6.63 1.00
CA VAL A 131 -8.92 -5.46 0.10
C VAL A 131 -7.98 -5.59 -1.10
N ASP A 132 -7.21 -6.67 -1.20
CA ASP A 132 -6.36 -6.92 -2.37
C ASP A 132 -7.20 -7.36 -3.59
N THR A 133 -6.58 -7.25 -4.75
CA THR A 133 -7.18 -7.50 -6.05
C THR A 133 -6.37 -8.53 -6.84
N GLN A 134 -7.04 -9.26 -7.72
CA GLN A 134 -6.38 -10.20 -8.62
C GLN A 134 -5.93 -9.46 -9.88
N GLU A 135 -4.69 -9.70 -10.31
CA GLU A 135 -4.16 -9.13 -11.56
C GLU A 135 -5.09 -9.42 -12.74
N GLY A 136 -5.49 -8.36 -13.43
CA GLY A 136 -6.40 -8.38 -14.57
C GLY A 136 -5.69 -8.07 -15.88
N GLU A 137 -6.24 -7.13 -16.66
CA GLU A 137 -5.65 -6.71 -17.95
C GLU A 137 -4.36 -5.92 -17.80
N ILE A 138 -4.23 -5.19 -16.68
CA ILE A 138 -3.05 -4.41 -16.34
C ILE A 138 -2.14 -5.32 -15.52
N SER A 139 -0.93 -5.59 -16.02
CA SER A 139 0.07 -6.21 -15.17
C SER A 139 0.53 -5.23 -14.10
N TYR A 140 0.44 -5.63 -12.84
CA TYR A 140 0.72 -4.78 -11.69
C TYR A 140 2.22 -4.57 -11.48
N PHE A 141 3.05 -5.54 -11.87
CA PHE A 141 4.49 -5.45 -11.70
C PHE A 141 5.26 -6.15 -12.84
N PRO A 142 5.22 -5.59 -14.07
CA PRO A 142 5.91 -6.15 -15.25
C PRO A 142 7.42 -5.89 -15.18
N PHE A 143 8.10 -6.44 -14.19
CA PHE A 143 9.53 -6.25 -13.96
C PHE A 143 10.38 -6.96 -15.02
N ASP A 144 9.91 -8.08 -15.55
CA ASP A 144 10.50 -8.81 -16.68
C ASP A 144 10.66 -7.90 -17.92
N ARG A 145 9.70 -7.01 -18.17
CA ARG A 145 9.77 -6.01 -19.24
C ARG A 145 10.91 -5.00 -18.99
N VAL A 146 11.14 -4.62 -17.73
CA VAL A 146 12.24 -3.72 -17.34
C VAL A 146 13.59 -4.42 -17.49
N GLU A 147 13.69 -5.69 -17.10
CA GLU A 147 14.88 -6.52 -17.29
C GLU A 147 15.21 -6.69 -18.78
N ALA A 148 14.22 -7.04 -19.60
CA ALA A 148 14.38 -7.18 -21.05
C ALA A 148 14.79 -5.86 -21.72
N PHE A 149 14.22 -4.73 -21.28
CA PHE A 149 14.63 -3.40 -21.74
C PHE A 149 16.11 -3.14 -21.43
N ALA A 150 16.52 -3.38 -20.18
CA ALA A 150 17.89 -3.14 -19.77
C ALA A 150 18.87 -4.07 -20.48
N GLU A 151 18.48 -5.32 -20.74
CA GLU A 151 19.30 -6.25 -21.54
C GLU A 151 19.51 -5.74 -22.97
N ARG A 152 18.44 -5.38 -23.66
CA ARG A 152 18.49 -4.86 -25.04
C ARG A 152 19.30 -3.56 -25.15
N THR A 153 19.30 -2.73 -24.12
CA THR A 153 19.94 -1.40 -24.12
C THR A 153 21.29 -1.34 -23.41
N ASN A 154 21.80 -2.46 -22.90
CA ASN A 154 23.05 -2.55 -22.11
C ASN A 154 23.03 -1.73 -20.80
N ARG A 155 21.87 -1.66 -20.14
CA ARG A 155 21.64 -0.89 -18.90
C ARG A 155 21.41 -1.78 -17.67
N GLN A 156 21.75 -3.07 -17.72
CA GLN A 156 21.53 -4.04 -16.65
C GLN A 156 22.12 -3.57 -15.30
N ASN A 157 23.30 -2.93 -15.33
CA ASN A 157 23.96 -2.42 -14.12
C ASN A 157 23.10 -1.40 -13.34
N GLU A 158 22.26 -0.63 -14.03
CA GLU A 158 21.35 0.33 -13.37
C GLU A 158 20.26 -0.38 -12.57
N ILE A 159 19.74 -1.52 -13.07
CA ILE A 159 18.80 -2.36 -12.34
C ILE A 159 19.50 -3.07 -11.19
N THR A 160 20.65 -3.70 -11.47
CA THR A 160 21.42 -4.45 -10.46
C THR A 160 21.76 -3.57 -9.26
N SER A 161 22.25 -2.35 -9.50
CA SER A 161 22.58 -1.42 -8.41
C SER A 161 21.37 -1.07 -7.54
N LYS A 162 20.17 -0.91 -8.13
CA LYS A 162 18.94 -0.63 -7.38
C LYS A 162 18.51 -1.83 -6.53
N ILE A 163 18.56 -3.03 -7.11
CA ILE A 163 18.26 -4.28 -6.39
C ILE A 163 19.27 -4.48 -5.25
N GLU A 164 20.55 -4.20 -5.47
CA GLU A 164 21.59 -4.31 -4.43
C GLU A 164 21.34 -3.33 -3.28
N THR A 165 20.88 -2.11 -3.56
CA THR A 165 20.47 -1.16 -2.51
C THR A 165 19.32 -1.72 -1.66
N ILE A 166 18.27 -2.25 -2.31
CA ILE A 166 17.13 -2.86 -1.60
C ILE A 166 17.59 -4.05 -0.76
N LYS A 167 18.43 -4.93 -1.33
CA LYS A 167 19.01 -6.07 -0.61
C LYS A 167 19.83 -5.64 0.59
N ALA A 168 20.68 -4.63 0.45
CA ALA A 168 21.49 -4.14 1.57
C ALA A 168 20.64 -3.57 2.70
N GLN A 169 19.55 -2.88 2.37
CA GLN A 169 18.58 -2.38 3.36
C GLN A 169 17.85 -3.54 4.05
N ALA A 170 17.35 -4.51 3.29
CA ALA A 170 16.68 -5.69 3.83
C ALA A 170 17.63 -6.52 4.73
N GLU A 171 18.88 -6.72 4.32
CA GLU A 171 19.89 -7.39 5.14
C GLU A 171 20.25 -6.61 6.41
N ALA A 172 20.30 -5.27 6.35
CA ALA A 172 20.51 -4.45 7.54
C ALA A 172 19.38 -4.65 8.56
N MET A 173 18.14 -4.66 8.09
CA MET A 173 16.99 -4.97 8.90
C MET A 173 17.05 -6.40 9.49
N MET A 174 17.46 -7.40 8.70
CA MET A 174 17.59 -8.79 9.16
C MET A 174 18.67 -8.98 10.22
N ARG A 175 19.84 -8.32 10.09
CA ARG A 175 20.97 -8.50 11.01
C ARG A 175 20.59 -8.18 12.45
N ASP A 176 19.73 -7.19 12.62
CA ASP A 176 19.32 -6.73 13.93
C ASP A 176 18.01 -7.38 14.38
N GLN A 177 17.32 -8.13 13.52
CA GLN A 177 15.99 -8.69 13.78
C GLN A 177 15.92 -9.45 15.10
N ALA A 178 16.88 -10.33 15.42
CA ALA A 178 16.87 -11.12 16.66
C ALA A 178 16.89 -10.26 17.94
N THR A 179 17.47 -9.08 17.86
CA THR A 179 17.65 -8.14 18.98
C THR A 179 16.67 -6.98 18.96
N THR A 180 16.13 -6.62 17.80
CA THR A 180 15.21 -5.50 17.61
C THR A 180 13.77 -5.95 17.88
N PRO A 181 13.02 -5.23 18.73
CA PRO A 181 11.59 -5.46 18.93
C PRO A 181 10.80 -5.33 17.62
N ILE A 182 9.73 -6.14 17.45
CA ILE A 182 8.88 -6.06 16.25
C ILE A 182 8.35 -4.64 16.01
N ALA A 183 7.94 -3.95 17.06
CA ALA A 183 7.40 -2.59 16.94
C ALA A 183 8.42 -1.59 16.39
N GLU A 184 9.71 -1.71 16.77
CA GLU A 184 10.78 -0.87 16.23
C GLU A 184 11.06 -1.19 14.75
N MET A 185 11.02 -2.46 14.36
CA MET A 185 11.17 -2.84 12.95
C MET A 185 10.01 -2.30 12.10
N LEU A 186 8.78 -2.40 12.60
CA LEU A 186 7.62 -1.81 11.94
C LEU A 186 7.73 -0.28 11.88
N ALA A 187 8.16 0.38 12.96
CA ALA A 187 8.34 1.84 12.97
C ALA A 187 9.35 2.29 11.92
N TRP A 188 10.48 1.58 11.80
CA TRP A 188 11.47 1.85 10.76
C TRP A 188 10.88 1.72 9.35
N GLN A 189 10.13 0.65 9.06
CA GLN A 189 9.49 0.46 7.74
C GLN A 189 8.38 1.46 7.41
N ASN A 190 7.82 2.10 8.43
CA ASN A 190 6.75 3.06 8.29
C ASN A 190 7.23 4.50 8.42
N GLU A 191 8.54 4.72 8.52
CA GLU A 191 9.11 6.07 8.56
C GLU A 191 8.90 6.78 7.22
N PRO A 192 8.22 7.95 7.19
CA PRO A 192 7.87 8.62 5.93
C PRO A 192 9.07 8.89 5.02
N GLY A 193 10.20 9.32 5.59
CA GLY A 193 11.42 9.56 4.82
C GLY A 193 11.98 8.30 4.15
N LEU A 194 11.90 7.14 4.81
CA LEU A 194 12.32 5.87 4.22
C LEU A 194 11.37 5.43 3.11
N ILE A 195 10.06 5.57 3.33
CA ILE A 195 9.04 5.23 2.33
C ILE A 195 9.26 6.03 1.04
N ASP A 196 9.48 7.34 1.17
CA ASP A 196 9.76 8.23 0.04
C ASP A 196 11.06 7.88 -0.67
N GLU A 197 12.13 7.59 0.09
CA GLU A 197 13.43 7.19 -0.46
C GLU A 197 13.32 5.88 -1.25
N MET A 198 12.71 4.86 -0.65
CA MET A 198 12.54 3.54 -1.28
C MET A 198 11.68 3.64 -2.54
N HIS A 199 10.56 4.36 -2.46
CA HIS A 199 9.68 4.51 -3.61
C HIS A 199 10.37 5.26 -4.75
N SER A 200 10.98 6.42 -4.45
CA SER A 200 11.65 7.25 -5.44
C SER A 200 12.88 6.58 -6.03
N GLY A 201 13.67 5.90 -5.20
CA GLY A 201 14.91 5.23 -5.61
C GLY A 201 14.66 4.06 -6.55
N PHE A 202 13.61 3.28 -6.30
CA PHE A 202 13.26 2.12 -7.11
C PHE A 202 12.26 2.47 -8.23
N TYR A 203 11.01 2.76 -7.89
CA TYR A 203 9.92 2.92 -8.88
C TYR A 203 10.17 4.11 -9.80
N TYR A 204 10.29 5.33 -9.25
CA TYR A 204 10.57 6.50 -10.07
C TYR A 204 11.97 6.47 -10.70
N GLY A 205 12.93 5.88 -9.99
CA GLY A 205 14.28 5.65 -10.50
C GLY A 205 14.34 4.76 -11.74
N LEU A 206 13.29 3.98 -12.04
CA LEU A 206 13.17 3.17 -13.25
C LEU A 206 12.42 3.87 -14.39
N LEU A 207 11.81 5.04 -14.19
CA LEU A 207 11.04 5.75 -15.24
C LEU A 207 11.87 6.04 -16.50
N ASN A 208 13.19 6.22 -16.35
CA ASN A 208 14.09 6.46 -17.46
C ASN A 208 14.38 5.20 -18.31
N MET A 209 13.86 4.03 -17.95
CA MET A 209 13.93 2.79 -18.74
C MET A 209 12.93 2.85 -19.90
N THR A 210 13.19 3.75 -20.83
CA THR A 210 12.32 4.03 -21.98
C THR A 210 13.12 4.42 -23.22
N ASP A 211 12.60 4.06 -24.39
CA ASP A 211 12.98 4.57 -25.70
C ASP A 211 11.74 4.72 -26.62
N ALA A 212 11.94 4.90 -27.92
CA ALA A 212 10.83 5.08 -28.87
C ALA A 212 10.01 3.79 -29.12
N GLU A 213 10.53 2.62 -28.76
CA GLU A 213 9.90 1.31 -29.00
C GLU A 213 9.23 0.79 -27.73
N ASP A 214 9.78 1.12 -26.56
CA ASP A 214 9.34 0.57 -25.28
C ASP A 214 9.43 1.60 -24.14
N ASN A 215 8.38 1.67 -23.33
CA ASN A 215 8.29 2.49 -22.12
C ASN A 215 8.27 1.62 -20.84
N ALA A 216 9.15 0.61 -20.77
CA ALA A 216 9.20 -0.38 -19.69
C ALA A 216 9.15 0.22 -18.28
N GLY A 217 9.91 1.28 -18.03
CA GLY A 217 9.92 1.99 -16.74
C GLY A 217 8.57 2.59 -16.37
N ALA A 218 7.91 3.24 -17.33
CA ALA A 218 6.55 3.75 -17.14
C ALA A 218 5.55 2.62 -16.96
N ALA A 219 5.77 1.48 -17.63
CA ALA A 219 4.91 0.31 -17.52
C ALA A 219 4.87 -0.31 -16.14
N LEU A 220 6.03 -0.45 -15.51
CA LEU A 220 6.12 -0.87 -14.13
C LEU A 220 5.40 0.12 -13.19
N ASN A 221 5.59 1.42 -13.40
CA ASN A 221 5.00 2.45 -12.53
C ASN A 221 3.47 2.52 -12.63
N TYR A 222 2.90 2.53 -13.84
CA TYR A 222 1.43 2.57 -13.97
C TYR A 222 0.80 1.26 -13.48
N GLY A 223 1.47 0.12 -13.64
CA GLY A 223 1.01 -1.17 -13.10
C GLY A 223 0.96 -1.12 -11.58
N TRP A 224 2.03 -0.63 -10.95
CA TRP A 224 2.12 -0.51 -9.52
C TRP A 224 1.10 0.49 -8.95
N TYR A 225 0.92 1.61 -9.64
CA TYR A 225 -0.16 2.56 -9.34
C TYR A 225 -1.53 1.89 -9.43
N ALA A 226 -1.80 1.13 -10.50
CA ALA A 226 -3.11 0.50 -10.72
C ALA A 226 -3.47 -0.45 -9.57
N ARG A 227 -2.56 -1.34 -9.15
CA ARG A 227 -2.80 -2.24 -8.01
C ARG A 227 -3.16 -1.46 -6.75
N ASN A 228 -2.37 -0.44 -6.41
CA ASN A 228 -2.59 0.35 -5.19
C ASN A 228 -3.88 1.18 -5.27
N ALA A 229 -4.22 1.71 -6.45
CA ALA A 229 -5.45 2.44 -6.66
C ALA A 229 -6.69 1.53 -6.52
N GLU A 230 -6.61 0.29 -7.04
CA GLU A 230 -7.66 -0.71 -6.87
C GLU A 230 -7.82 -1.16 -5.41
N ILE A 231 -6.71 -1.39 -4.69
CA ILE A 231 -6.72 -1.67 -3.25
C ILE A 231 -7.40 -0.53 -2.48
N PHE A 232 -6.98 0.73 -2.74
CA PHE A 232 -7.57 1.88 -2.07
C PHE A 232 -9.04 2.09 -2.45
N ALA A 233 -9.43 1.79 -3.69
CA ALA A 233 -10.84 1.83 -4.10
C ALA A 233 -11.69 0.84 -3.29
N ASN A 234 -11.20 -0.38 -3.05
CA ASN A 234 -11.88 -1.35 -2.18
C ASN A 234 -12.00 -0.82 -0.74
N ILE A 235 -10.93 -0.22 -0.18
CA ILE A 235 -10.98 0.41 1.15
C ILE A 235 -12.02 1.53 1.18
N ALA A 236 -12.02 2.40 0.17
CA ALA A 236 -12.95 3.52 0.07
C ALA A 236 -14.41 3.06 -0.05
N GLU A 237 -14.67 1.98 -0.79
CA GLU A 237 -16.01 1.38 -0.95
C GLU A 237 -16.59 0.89 0.39
N ILE A 238 -15.78 0.24 1.24
CA ILE A 238 -16.22 -0.32 2.52
C ILE A 238 -16.28 0.70 3.67
N SER A 239 -15.75 1.90 3.44
CA SER A 239 -15.58 2.92 4.47
C SER A 239 -16.88 3.69 4.74
N GLN A 240 -17.12 4.02 6.00
CA GLN A 240 -18.20 4.89 6.46
C GLN A 240 -17.63 6.17 7.09
N PRO A 241 -18.31 7.33 6.97
CA PRO A 241 -17.85 8.57 7.60
C PRO A 241 -17.55 8.39 9.10
N GLY A 242 -16.35 8.80 9.52
CA GLY A 242 -15.87 8.64 10.90
C GLY A 242 -15.22 7.28 11.22
N ASP A 243 -15.11 6.37 10.24
CA ASP A 243 -14.32 5.15 10.42
C ASP A 243 -12.84 5.47 10.69
N ARG A 244 -12.20 4.57 11.45
CA ARG A 244 -10.76 4.56 11.73
C ARG A 244 -10.25 3.19 11.30
N ILE A 245 -9.69 3.10 10.10
CA ILE A 245 -9.33 1.85 9.47
C ILE A 245 -7.84 1.62 9.62
N LEU A 246 -7.46 0.52 10.28
CA LEU A 246 -6.09 0.04 10.30
C LEU A 246 -5.88 -0.87 9.08
N VAL A 247 -5.03 -0.43 8.17
CA VAL A 247 -4.64 -1.15 6.95
C VAL A 247 -3.33 -1.88 7.21
N ILE A 248 -3.30 -3.20 7.05
CA ILE A 248 -2.13 -4.03 7.27
C ILE A 248 -1.73 -4.64 5.93
N TYR A 249 -0.56 -4.24 5.45
CA TYR A 249 -0.11 -4.54 4.09
C TYR A 249 1.41 -4.66 4.03
N GLY A 250 1.96 -5.28 2.98
CA GLY A 250 3.38 -5.22 2.68
C GLY A 250 3.88 -3.78 2.53
N SER A 251 5.04 -3.47 3.11
CA SER A 251 5.61 -2.10 3.13
C SER A 251 5.90 -1.52 1.73
N GLY A 252 6.00 -2.35 0.68
CA GLY A 252 6.10 -1.88 -0.70
C GLY A 252 4.89 -1.07 -1.19
N HIS A 253 3.75 -1.19 -0.52
CA HIS A 253 2.50 -0.47 -0.83
C HIS A 253 2.37 0.87 -0.08
N ASN A 254 3.25 1.12 0.89
CA ASN A 254 3.17 2.25 1.81
C ASN A 254 3.00 3.61 1.12
N TYR A 255 3.81 3.86 0.09
CA TYR A 255 3.82 5.16 -0.60
C TYR A 255 2.46 5.49 -1.20
N TRP A 256 1.92 4.61 -2.05
CA TRP A 256 0.68 4.87 -2.75
C TRP A 256 -0.54 4.84 -1.82
N LEU A 257 -0.61 3.90 -0.87
CA LEU A 257 -1.74 3.86 0.06
C LEU A 257 -1.79 5.10 0.97
N ARG A 258 -0.63 5.61 1.42
CA ARG A 258 -0.54 6.89 2.15
C ARG A 258 -0.96 8.05 1.28
N HIS A 259 -0.38 8.16 0.08
CA HIS A 259 -0.74 9.18 -0.89
C HIS A 259 -2.25 9.24 -1.14
N PHE A 260 -2.91 8.09 -1.35
CA PHE A 260 -4.36 8.07 -1.55
C PHE A 260 -5.14 8.44 -0.29
N ALA A 261 -4.70 8.02 0.90
CA ALA A 261 -5.32 8.41 2.16
C ALA A 261 -5.23 9.92 2.43
N GLU A 262 -4.14 10.56 2.01
CA GLU A 262 -3.92 12.01 2.16
C GLU A 262 -4.69 12.82 1.12
N GLU A 263 -4.68 12.38 -0.13
CA GLU A 263 -5.14 13.18 -1.27
C GLU A 263 -6.61 12.93 -1.65
N THR A 264 -7.22 11.82 -1.19
CA THR A 264 -8.61 11.51 -1.52
C THR A 264 -9.58 12.32 -0.64
N PRO A 265 -10.52 13.10 -1.22
CA PRO A 265 -11.48 13.87 -0.44
C PRO A 265 -12.30 13.01 0.53
N GLY A 266 -12.32 13.42 1.80
CA GLY A 266 -13.06 12.72 2.86
C GLY A 266 -12.28 11.61 3.56
N PHE A 267 -11.00 11.42 3.21
CA PHE A 267 -10.05 10.57 3.93
C PHE A 267 -8.98 11.43 4.59
N ALA A 268 -8.30 10.86 5.59
CA ALA A 268 -7.16 11.46 6.24
C ALA A 268 -6.18 10.35 6.64
N LEU A 269 -4.90 10.54 6.32
CA LEU A 269 -3.84 9.66 6.82
C LEU A 269 -3.60 9.89 8.32
N VAL A 270 -3.37 8.79 9.04
CA VAL A 270 -2.82 8.77 10.39
C VAL A 270 -1.58 7.91 10.37
N GLU A 271 -0.42 8.49 10.68
CA GLU A 271 0.83 7.74 10.71
C GLU A 271 0.83 6.70 11.84
N PRO A 272 1.34 5.49 11.59
CA PRO A 272 1.39 4.44 12.60
C PRO A 272 2.50 4.68 13.63
N ASN A 273 3.61 5.35 13.28
CA ASN A 273 4.82 5.45 14.12
C ASN A 273 4.56 5.89 15.57
N PRO A 274 3.71 6.90 15.86
CA PRO A 274 3.33 7.28 17.23
C PRO A 274 2.63 6.18 18.05
N TYR A 275 2.12 5.14 17.40
CA TYR A 275 1.46 3.98 17.99
C TYR A 275 2.36 2.74 18.01
N LEU A 276 3.58 2.82 17.48
CA LEU A 276 4.51 1.68 17.44
C LEU A 276 5.57 1.79 18.53
N VAL A 277 6.11 2.99 18.71
CA VAL A 277 7.21 3.28 19.66
C VAL A 277 6.91 4.58 20.41
N ASP A 278 7.55 4.76 21.57
CA ASP A 278 7.43 5.98 22.40
C ASP A 278 8.20 7.18 21.83
#